data_AF-A0A9Q3XPQ1-F1
#
_entry.id   AF-A0A9Q3XPQ1-F1
#
_cell.length_a   1.000
_cell.length_b   1.000
_cell.length_c   1.000
_cell.angle_alpha   90.00
_cell.angle_beta   90.00
_cell.angle_gamma   90.00
#
_symmetry.space_group_name_H-M   'P 1'
#
loop_
_entity.id
_entity.type
_entity.pdbx_description
1 polymer ?
#
loop_
_entity_poly.entity_id
_entity_poly.type
_entity_poly.pdbx_seq_one_letter_code
_entity_poly.pdbx_strand_id
1 'polypeptide(L)'
;MSLSLPRRILRLQYSIARLPLQAFESTVISRLDAEGPVRATYQQIVGSIDATAGAVLGDEDLARRGQKMRSAAADLEKATRLEAQAREKRAQATRETQNRVDEATTRAKKARETAEEKATDAADQEIENKVAAGKKAAARLEDRKSRADDIADKRISAAEAEREAKLSEVERREAEAKAPRTEEIEDAAEKLEDAAEKRDDAERLADVAEASKDS
;
A
#
# COMPACT_ATOMS: atom_id res chain seq x y z
N MET A 1 -47.56 -10.49 -81.83
CA MET A 1 -46.49 -9.90 -82.67
C MET A 1 -45.76 -11.01 -83.42
N SER A 2 -45.92 -11.13 -84.74
CA SER A 2 -45.20 -12.11 -85.56
C SER A 2 -43.76 -11.63 -85.80
N LEU A 3 -42.77 -12.27 -85.18
CA LEU A 3 -41.36 -12.04 -85.51
C LEU A 3 -41.15 -12.25 -87.01
N SER A 4 -40.51 -11.29 -87.68
CA SER A 4 -40.09 -11.38 -89.08
C SER A 4 -39.25 -12.64 -89.29
N LEU A 5 -39.50 -13.39 -90.37
CA LEU A 5 -38.80 -14.63 -90.74
C LEU A 5 -37.27 -14.60 -90.47
N PRO A 6 -36.53 -13.52 -90.82
CA PRO A 6 -35.09 -13.44 -90.58
C PRO A 6 -34.69 -13.54 -89.10
N ARG A 7 -35.45 -12.90 -88.19
CA ARG A 7 -35.17 -12.95 -86.74
C ARG A 7 -35.40 -14.34 -86.14
N ARG A 8 -36.37 -15.10 -86.67
CA ARG A 8 -36.60 -16.49 -86.25
C ARG A 8 -35.45 -17.41 -86.65
N ILE A 9 -34.91 -17.22 -87.86
CA ILE A 9 -33.75 -17.96 -88.35
C ILE A 9 -32.51 -17.64 -87.51
N LEU A 10 -32.27 -16.36 -87.23
CA LEU A 10 -31.17 -15.92 -86.34
C LEU A 10 -31.30 -16.48 -84.92
N ARG A 11 -32.52 -16.52 -84.36
CA ARG A 11 -32.79 -17.17 -83.06
C ARG A 11 -32.45 -18.66 -83.09
N LEU A 12 -32.85 -19.36 -84.15
CA LEU A 12 -32.54 -20.79 -84.32
C LEU A 12 -31.03 -21.02 -84.42
N GLN A 13 -30.33 -20.22 -85.24
CA GLN A 13 -28.88 -20.29 -85.39
C GLN A 13 -28.15 -20.02 -84.07
N TYR A 14 -28.58 -19.00 -83.31
CA TYR A 14 -28.03 -18.73 -81.99
C TYR A 14 -28.26 -19.89 -81.02
N SER A 15 -29.46 -20.48 -81.01
CA SER A 15 -29.78 -21.60 -80.13
C SER A 15 -28.90 -22.83 -80.41
N ILE A 16 -28.63 -23.13 -81.69
CA ILE A 16 -27.76 -24.25 -82.10
C ILE A 16 -26.30 -23.96 -81.72
N ALA A 17 -25.80 -22.75 -82.01
CA ALA A 17 -24.45 -22.33 -81.63
C ALA A 17 -24.22 -22.36 -80.11
N ARG A 18 -25.30 -22.28 -79.32
CA ARG A 18 -25.27 -22.27 -77.86
C ARG A 18 -25.28 -23.66 -77.20
N LEU A 19 -25.74 -24.69 -77.91
CA LEU A 19 -25.83 -26.06 -77.37
C LEU A 19 -24.50 -26.60 -76.79
N PRO A 20 -23.34 -26.42 -77.46
CA PRO A 20 -22.06 -26.87 -76.90
C PRO A 20 -21.73 -26.17 -75.58
N LEU A 21 -22.05 -24.88 -75.49
CA LEU A 21 -21.80 -24.08 -74.30
C LEU A 21 -22.70 -24.51 -73.12
N GLN A 22 -23.96 -24.86 -73.39
CA GLN A 22 -24.88 -25.40 -72.38
C GLN A 22 -24.40 -26.75 -71.83
N ALA A 23 -23.90 -27.64 -72.70
CA ALA A 23 -23.33 -28.91 -72.27
C ALA A 23 -22.06 -28.71 -71.42
N PHE A 24 -21.23 -27.72 -71.76
CA PHE A 24 -20.09 -27.33 -70.95
C PHE A 24 -20.52 -26.77 -69.58
N GLU A 25 -21.55 -25.93 -69.56
CA GLU A 25 -22.11 -25.35 -68.34
C GLU A 25 -22.65 -26.43 -67.39
N SER A 26 -23.38 -27.42 -67.92
CA SER A 26 -23.95 -28.52 -67.13
C SER A 26 -22.91 -29.52 -66.63
N THR A 27 -21.74 -29.60 -67.26
CA THR A 27 -20.73 -30.64 -66.96
C THR A 27 -19.54 -30.10 -66.17
N VAL A 28 -19.08 -28.89 -66.50
CA VAL A 28 -17.86 -28.31 -65.95
C VAL A 28 -18.18 -27.18 -64.97
N ILE A 29 -19.00 -26.21 -65.39
CA ILE A 29 -19.32 -25.03 -64.56
C ILE A 29 -20.21 -25.40 -63.37
N SER A 30 -21.08 -26.40 -63.52
CA SER A 30 -21.91 -26.93 -62.43
C SER A 30 -21.11 -27.58 -61.30
N ARG A 31 -19.89 -28.06 -61.60
CA ARG A 31 -18.98 -28.69 -60.63
C ARG A 31 -18.05 -27.69 -59.95
N LEU A 32 -17.95 -26.47 -60.48
CA LEU A 32 -17.20 -25.40 -59.83
C LEU A 32 -17.95 -24.93 -58.60
N ASP A 33 -17.19 -24.48 -57.60
CA ASP A 33 -17.75 -23.89 -56.41
C ASP A 33 -18.75 -22.79 -56.76
N ALA A 34 -19.89 -22.79 -56.09
CA ALA A 34 -20.99 -21.91 -56.41
C ALA A 34 -20.60 -20.44 -56.25
N GLU A 35 -19.65 -20.18 -55.35
CA GLU A 35 -19.11 -18.89 -54.96
C GLU A 35 -17.72 -18.60 -55.58
N GLY A 36 -17.22 -19.51 -56.43
CA GLY A 36 -15.88 -19.42 -56.99
C GLY A 36 -15.71 -18.31 -58.05
N PRO A 37 -14.54 -17.64 -58.12
CA PRO A 37 -14.30 -16.52 -59.02
C PRO A 37 -14.41 -16.91 -60.51
N VAL A 38 -14.06 -18.15 -60.85
CA VAL A 38 -14.13 -18.69 -62.21
C VAL A 38 -15.59 -18.77 -62.69
N ARG A 39 -16.50 -19.23 -61.82
CA ARG A 39 -17.93 -19.36 -62.12
C ARG A 39 -18.59 -17.98 -62.23
N ALA A 40 -18.25 -17.05 -61.35
CA ALA A 40 -18.74 -15.68 -61.39
C ALA A 40 -18.34 -14.97 -62.70
N THR A 41 -17.06 -15.06 -63.09
CA THR A 41 -16.55 -14.46 -64.34
C THR A 41 -17.26 -15.05 -65.56
N TYR A 42 -17.43 -16.38 -65.59
CA TYR A 42 -18.19 -17.07 -66.63
C TYR A 42 -19.63 -16.55 -66.71
N GLN A 43 -20.37 -16.54 -65.60
CA GLN A 43 -21.77 -16.08 -65.53
C GLN A 43 -21.92 -14.62 -65.96
N GLN A 44 -20.94 -13.77 -65.66
CA GLN A 44 -20.97 -12.36 -66.04
C GLN A 44 -20.78 -12.15 -67.55
N ILE A 45 -19.81 -12.84 -68.15
CA ILE A 45 -19.55 -12.79 -69.60
C ILE A 45 -20.73 -13.39 -70.36
N VAL A 46 -21.10 -14.61 -70.00
CA VAL A 46 -22.17 -15.37 -70.66
C VAL A 46 -23.52 -14.72 -70.48
N GLY A 47 -23.83 -14.24 -69.28
CA GLY A 47 -25.08 -13.55 -68.99
C GLY A 47 -25.20 -12.22 -69.75
N SER A 48 -24.09 -11.53 -70.03
CA SER A 48 -24.10 -10.32 -70.86
C SER A 48 -24.39 -10.63 -72.33
N ILE A 49 -23.82 -11.72 -72.85
CA ILE A 49 -24.06 -12.17 -74.22
C ILE A 49 -25.52 -12.62 -74.39
N ASP A 50 -26.03 -13.45 -73.47
CA ASP A 50 -27.42 -13.93 -73.53
C ASP A 50 -28.43 -12.79 -73.32
N ALA A 51 -28.16 -11.83 -72.43
CA ALA A 51 -29.02 -10.67 -72.22
C ALA A 51 -29.13 -9.81 -73.51
N THR A 52 -27.99 -9.56 -74.16
CA THR A 52 -27.92 -8.73 -75.37
C THR A 52 -28.52 -9.46 -76.58
N ALA A 53 -28.17 -10.73 -76.77
CA ALA A 53 -28.72 -11.56 -77.83
C ALA A 53 -30.24 -11.72 -77.68
N GLY A 54 -30.74 -11.96 -76.46
CA GLY A 54 -32.16 -12.03 -76.19
C GLY A 54 -32.90 -10.73 -76.51
N ALA A 55 -32.34 -9.58 -76.13
CA ALA A 55 -32.91 -8.28 -76.44
C ALA A 55 -32.94 -7.97 -77.95
N VAL A 56 -31.86 -8.28 -78.68
CA VAL A 56 -31.75 -8.03 -80.13
C VAL A 56 -32.63 -8.98 -80.95
N LEU A 57 -32.73 -10.24 -80.53
CA LEU A 57 -33.48 -11.30 -81.23
C LEU A 57 -34.96 -11.35 -80.83
N GLY A 58 -35.38 -10.63 -79.79
CA GLY A 58 -36.74 -10.68 -79.24
C GLY A 58 -37.03 -11.99 -78.50
N ASP A 59 -36.02 -12.60 -77.88
CA ASP A 59 -36.13 -13.78 -77.03
C ASP A 59 -36.09 -13.35 -75.54
N GLU A 60 -37.27 -13.15 -74.96
CA GLU A 60 -37.43 -12.69 -73.57
C GLU A 60 -36.86 -13.69 -72.56
N ASP A 61 -36.95 -14.99 -72.83
CA ASP A 61 -36.44 -16.01 -71.91
C ASP A 61 -34.92 -16.00 -71.87
N LEU A 62 -34.28 -15.82 -73.03
CA LEU A 62 -32.83 -15.66 -73.13
C LEU A 62 -32.37 -14.36 -72.45
N ALA A 63 -33.09 -13.26 -72.69
CA ALA A 63 -32.80 -11.97 -72.07
C ALA A 63 -32.88 -12.04 -70.53
N ARG A 64 -33.95 -12.64 -70.00
CA ARG A 64 -34.19 -12.84 -68.56
C ARG A 64 -33.15 -13.74 -67.92
N ARG A 65 -32.76 -14.83 -68.60
CA ARG A 65 -31.71 -15.73 -68.11
C ARG A 65 -30.37 -15.02 -67.98
N GLY A 66 -29.99 -14.25 -69.01
CA GLY A 66 -28.74 -13.49 -69.01
C GLY A 66 -28.70 -12.44 -67.89
N GLN A 67 -29.81 -11.71 -67.68
CA GLN A 67 -29.92 -10.78 -66.56
C GLN A 67 -29.79 -11.47 -65.20
N LYS A 68 -30.44 -12.62 -65.00
CA LYS A 68 -30.36 -13.38 -63.74
C LYS A 68 -28.95 -13.89 -63.45
N MET A 69 -28.19 -14.30 -64.47
CA MET A 69 -26.78 -14.71 -64.31
C MET A 69 -25.91 -13.52 -63.89
N ARG A 70 -26.11 -12.35 -64.49
CA ARG A 70 -25.38 -11.13 -64.13
C ARG A 70 -25.69 -10.66 -62.71
N SER A 71 -26.96 -10.67 -62.31
CA SER A 71 -27.36 -10.26 -60.96
C SER A 71 -26.79 -11.21 -59.91
N ALA A 72 -26.84 -12.52 -60.16
CA ALA A 72 -26.27 -13.53 -59.26
C ALA A 72 -24.75 -13.35 -59.07
N ALA A 73 -24.01 -13.06 -60.15
CA ALA A 73 -22.57 -12.78 -60.06
C ALA A 73 -22.27 -11.51 -59.25
N ALA A 74 -23.06 -10.44 -59.44
CA ALA A 74 -22.90 -9.18 -58.69
C ALA A 74 -23.26 -9.33 -57.20
N ASP A 75 -24.32 -10.08 -56.89
CA ASP A 75 -24.71 -10.38 -55.51
C ASP A 75 -23.63 -11.20 -54.78
N LEU A 76 -23.01 -12.15 -55.49
CA LEU A 76 -21.92 -12.96 -54.96
C LEU A 76 -20.66 -12.11 -54.68
N GLU A 77 -20.27 -11.23 -55.60
CA GLU A 77 -19.15 -10.29 -55.38
C GLU A 77 -19.41 -9.41 -54.16
N LYS A 78 -20.64 -8.92 -54.00
CA LYS A 78 -21.03 -8.13 -52.84
C LYS A 78 -20.98 -8.95 -51.55
N ALA A 79 -21.47 -10.19 -51.56
CA ALA A 79 -21.46 -11.07 -50.41
C ALA A 79 -20.03 -11.38 -49.96
N THR A 80 -19.15 -11.78 -50.88
CA THR A 80 -17.73 -12.07 -50.58
C THR A 80 -17.00 -10.86 -50.02
N ARG A 81 -17.26 -9.65 -50.55
CA ARG A 81 -16.72 -8.41 -49.99
C ARG A 81 -17.22 -8.13 -48.57
N LEU A 82 -18.51 -8.31 -48.32
CA LEU A 82 -19.10 -8.11 -46.99
C LEU A 82 -18.56 -9.14 -45.98
N GLU A 83 -18.36 -10.38 -46.39
CA GLU A 83 -17.72 -11.40 -45.55
C GLU A 83 -16.28 -11.06 -45.20
N ALA A 84 -15.49 -10.60 -46.17
CA ALA A 84 -14.12 -10.17 -45.94
C ALA A 84 -14.08 -9.02 -44.92
N GLN A 85 -14.94 -8.00 -45.08
CA GLN A 85 -15.08 -6.90 -44.13
C GLN A 85 -15.54 -7.38 -42.74
N ALA A 86 -16.47 -8.33 -42.68
CA ALA A 86 -16.93 -8.89 -41.42
C ALA A 86 -15.82 -9.68 -40.72
N ARG A 87 -15.02 -10.45 -41.45
CA ARG A 87 -13.85 -11.17 -40.91
C ARG A 87 -12.81 -10.19 -40.37
N GLU A 88 -12.51 -9.12 -41.11
CA GLU A 88 -11.58 -8.07 -40.67
C GLU A 88 -12.07 -7.37 -39.40
N LYS A 89 -13.34 -6.93 -39.36
CA LYS A 89 -13.94 -6.31 -38.17
C LYS A 89 -13.94 -7.24 -36.97
N ARG A 90 -14.25 -8.52 -37.16
CA ARG A 90 -14.18 -9.53 -36.08
C ARG A 90 -12.76 -9.69 -35.57
N ALA A 91 -11.77 -9.80 -36.47
CA ALA A 91 -10.37 -9.91 -36.09
C ALA A 91 -9.88 -8.67 -35.32
N GLN A 92 -10.27 -7.46 -35.76
CA GLN A 92 -9.95 -6.22 -35.06
C GLN A 92 -10.59 -6.16 -33.67
N ALA A 93 -11.88 -6.49 -33.56
CA ALA A 93 -12.59 -6.53 -32.28
C ALA A 93 -11.98 -7.55 -31.29
N THR A 94 -11.57 -8.73 -31.78
CA THR A 94 -10.88 -9.72 -30.96
C THR A 94 -9.54 -9.19 -30.46
N ARG A 95 -8.73 -8.57 -31.32
CA ARG A 95 -7.45 -7.96 -30.91
C ARG A 95 -7.64 -6.84 -29.89
N GLU A 96 -8.61 -5.96 -30.11
CA GLU A 96 -8.92 -4.88 -29.17
C GLU A 96 -9.37 -5.43 -27.81
N THR A 97 -10.20 -6.47 -27.81
CA THR A 97 -10.63 -7.13 -26.58
C THR A 97 -9.47 -7.77 -25.84
N GLN A 98 -8.58 -8.47 -26.55
CA GLN A 98 -7.36 -9.06 -25.97
C GLN A 98 -6.47 -7.98 -25.34
N ASN A 99 -6.18 -6.90 -26.09
CA ASN A 99 -5.38 -5.79 -25.57
C ASN A 99 -5.99 -5.17 -24.31
N ARG A 100 -7.32 -4.98 -24.27
CA ARG A 100 -8.01 -4.46 -23.08
C ARG A 100 -7.92 -5.41 -21.88
N VAL A 101 -8.01 -6.73 -22.12
CA VAL A 101 -7.86 -7.74 -21.06
C VAL A 101 -6.43 -7.75 -20.53
N ASP A 102 -5.43 -7.69 -21.41
CA ASP A 102 -4.02 -7.64 -21.02
C ASP A 102 -3.71 -6.37 -20.21
N GLU A 103 -4.15 -5.20 -20.69
CA GLU A 103 -4.03 -3.94 -19.97
C GLU A 103 -4.71 -3.98 -18.60
N ALA A 104 -5.94 -4.50 -18.52
CA ALA A 104 -6.67 -4.62 -17.27
C ALA A 104 -5.93 -5.55 -16.29
N THR A 105 -5.37 -6.65 -16.78
CA THR A 105 -4.60 -7.61 -15.98
C THR A 105 -3.31 -6.98 -15.45
N THR A 106 -2.56 -6.26 -16.30
CA THR A 106 -1.36 -5.54 -15.89
C THR A 106 -1.67 -4.45 -14.86
N ARG A 107 -2.74 -3.66 -15.08
CA ARG A 107 -3.17 -2.62 -14.12
C ARG A 107 -3.58 -3.24 -12.78
N ALA A 108 -4.34 -4.34 -12.80
CA ALA A 108 -4.76 -5.04 -11.59
C ALA A 108 -3.56 -5.60 -10.82
N LYS A 109 -2.58 -6.19 -11.51
CA LYS A 109 -1.35 -6.68 -10.90
C LYS A 109 -0.55 -5.55 -10.24
N LYS A 110 -0.30 -4.46 -10.96
CA LYS A 110 0.42 -3.30 -10.43
C LYS A 110 -0.30 -2.67 -9.23
N ALA A 111 -1.63 -2.58 -9.29
CA ALA A 111 -2.43 -2.05 -8.19
C ALA A 111 -2.33 -2.94 -6.94
N ARG A 112 -2.32 -4.27 -7.10
CA ARG A 112 -2.10 -5.21 -5.98
C ARG A 112 -0.71 -5.07 -5.40
N GLU A 113 0.34 -5.07 -6.22
CA GLU A 113 1.73 -4.89 -5.76
C GLU A 113 1.88 -3.57 -4.97
N THR A 114 1.33 -2.47 -5.49
CA THR A 114 1.35 -1.17 -4.78
C THR A 114 0.56 -1.20 -3.48
N ALA A 115 -0.57 -1.92 -3.43
CA ALA A 115 -1.38 -2.04 -2.22
C ALA A 115 -0.68 -2.90 -1.16
N GLU A 116 -0.01 -3.98 -1.56
CA GLU A 116 0.78 -4.85 -0.68
C GLU A 116 1.99 -4.11 -0.11
N GLU A 117 2.71 -3.35 -0.93
CA GLU A 117 3.82 -2.48 -0.50
C GLU A 117 3.35 -1.48 0.56
N LYS A 118 2.28 -0.73 0.28
CA LYS A 118 1.71 0.23 1.23
C LYS A 118 1.21 -0.41 2.52
N ALA A 119 0.64 -1.62 2.45
CA ALA A 119 0.19 -2.33 3.63
C ALA A 119 1.38 -2.76 4.51
N THR A 120 2.48 -3.17 3.88
CA THR A 120 3.73 -3.53 4.57
C THR A 120 4.35 -2.29 5.22
N ASP A 121 4.51 -1.21 4.47
CA ASP A 121 5.06 0.06 4.98
C ASP A 121 4.23 0.59 6.17
N ALA A 122 2.90 0.52 6.08
CA ALA A 122 2.02 0.94 7.16
C ALA A 122 2.17 0.05 8.41
N ALA A 123 2.34 -1.26 8.22
CA ALA A 123 2.57 -2.19 9.33
C ALA A 123 3.93 -1.93 10.01
N ASP A 124 4.99 -1.71 9.23
CA ASP A 124 6.33 -1.40 9.74
C ASP A 124 6.32 -0.07 10.50
N GLN A 125 5.69 0.97 9.94
CA GLN A 125 5.55 2.27 10.60
C GLN A 125 4.79 2.15 11.93
N GLU A 126 3.75 1.32 11.99
CA GLU A 126 3.00 1.08 13.22
C GLU A 126 3.84 0.35 14.28
N ILE A 127 4.67 -0.63 13.86
CA ILE A 127 5.60 -1.31 14.75
C ILE A 127 6.63 -0.31 15.31
N GLU A 128 7.23 0.51 14.45
CA GLU A 128 8.18 1.55 14.86
C GLU A 128 7.56 2.52 15.86
N ASN A 129 6.32 2.96 15.60
CA ASN A 129 5.58 3.86 16.48
C ASN A 129 5.34 3.23 17.86
N LYS A 130 4.96 1.94 17.91
CA LYS A 130 4.78 1.21 19.17
C LYS A 130 6.09 1.07 19.95
N VAL A 131 7.18 0.73 19.25
CA VAL A 131 8.50 0.63 19.87
C VAL A 131 8.95 1.99 20.42
N ALA A 132 8.78 3.07 19.65
CA ALA A 132 9.11 4.43 20.08
C ALA A 132 8.25 4.89 21.27
N ALA A 133 6.95 4.59 21.26
CA ALA A 133 6.05 4.87 22.37
C ALA A 133 6.46 4.10 23.63
N GLY A 134 6.81 2.81 23.50
CA GLY A 134 7.34 1.98 24.58
C GLY A 134 8.63 2.55 25.19
N LYS A 135 9.59 2.94 24.34
CA LYS A 135 10.84 3.59 24.79
C LYS A 135 10.57 4.90 25.53
N LYS A 136 9.67 5.75 25.03
CA LYS A 136 9.27 7.00 25.69
C LYS A 136 8.59 6.74 27.03
N ALA A 137 7.74 5.71 27.12
CA ALA A 137 7.09 5.33 28.37
C ALA A 137 8.11 4.83 29.41
N ALA A 138 9.05 3.98 28.99
CA ALA A 138 10.13 3.51 29.86
C ALA A 138 11.01 4.66 30.38
N ALA A 139 11.42 5.58 29.50
CA ALA A 139 12.20 6.75 29.91
C ALA A 139 11.46 7.64 30.93
N ARG A 140 10.14 7.82 30.77
CA ARG A 140 9.31 8.55 31.73
C ARG A 140 9.19 7.83 33.07
N LEU A 141 9.11 6.51 33.06
CA LEU A 141 9.07 5.72 34.30
C LEU A 141 10.40 5.86 35.06
N GLU A 142 11.53 5.80 34.35
CA GLU A 142 12.86 5.95 34.95
C GLU A 142 13.07 7.36 35.52
N ASP A 143 12.71 8.42 34.79
CA ASP A 143 12.75 9.80 35.30
C ASP A 143 11.88 9.97 36.55
N ARG A 144 10.68 9.37 36.58
CA ARG A 144 9.82 9.39 37.78
C ARG A 144 10.44 8.64 38.96
N LYS A 145 11.07 7.50 38.71
CA LYS A 145 11.75 6.71 39.76
C LYS A 145 12.91 7.50 40.35
N SER A 146 13.80 8.03 39.51
CA SER A 146 14.92 8.87 39.94
C SER A 146 14.45 10.07 40.75
N ARG A 147 13.39 10.77 40.32
CA ARG A 147 12.84 11.89 41.12
C ARG A 147 12.26 11.45 42.46
N ALA A 148 11.62 10.28 42.52
CA ALA A 148 11.09 9.74 43.76
C ALA A 148 12.23 9.40 44.74
N ASP A 149 13.30 8.79 44.24
CA ASP A 149 14.51 8.47 45.00
C ASP A 149 15.17 9.77 45.51
N ASP A 150 15.37 10.77 44.65
CA ASP A 150 15.91 12.09 45.05
C ASP A 150 15.08 12.78 46.14
N ILE A 151 13.74 12.67 46.06
CA ILE A 151 12.83 13.22 47.07
C ILE A 151 12.95 12.43 48.38
N ALA A 152 13.05 11.11 48.31
CA ALA A 152 13.22 10.26 49.49
C ALA A 152 14.54 10.59 50.20
N ASP A 153 15.65 10.67 49.46
CA ASP A 153 16.97 11.02 49.99
C ASP A 153 16.97 12.39 50.67
N LYS A 154 16.38 13.40 50.03
CA LYS A 154 16.23 14.74 50.64
C LYS A 154 15.43 14.71 51.95
N ARG A 155 14.39 13.87 52.05
CA ARG A 155 13.59 13.74 53.28
C ARG A 155 14.37 13.02 54.37
N ILE A 156 15.16 12.00 54.03
CA ILE A 156 16.04 11.30 54.97
C ILE A 156 17.08 12.29 55.52
N SER A 157 17.80 12.99 54.65
CA SER A 157 18.81 13.96 55.08
C SER A 157 18.22 15.09 55.92
N ALA A 158 17.03 15.60 55.57
CA ALA A 158 16.35 16.61 56.38
C ALA A 158 15.96 16.09 57.77
N ALA A 159 15.47 14.85 57.86
CA ALA A 159 15.12 14.23 59.14
C ALA A 159 16.35 13.94 60.00
N GLU A 160 17.47 13.52 59.40
CA GLU A 160 18.74 13.33 60.09
C GLU A 160 19.30 14.66 60.63
N ALA A 161 19.29 15.72 59.81
CA ALA A 161 19.70 17.05 60.25
C ALA A 161 18.81 17.59 61.38
N GLU A 162 17.49 17.38 61.32
CA GLU A 162 16.59 17.75 62.40
C GLU A 162 16.88 16.96 63.69
N ARG A 163 17.18 15.67 63.57
CA ARG A 163 17.56 14.83 64.71
C ARG A 163 18.87 15.31 65.34
N GLU A 164 19.87 15.62 64.54
CA GLU A 164 21.16 16.13 65.00
C GLU A 164 21.02 17.51 65.68
N ALA A 165 20.22 18.41 65.10
CA ALA A 165 19.90 19.70 65.72
C ALA A 165 19.20 19.53 67.08
N LYS A 166 18.26 18.58 67.20
CA LYS A 166 17.60 18.29 68.49
C LYS A 166 18.57 17.69 69.51
N LEU A 167 19.46 16.78 69.10
CA LEU A 167 20.47 16.19 69.99
C LEU A 167 21.42 17.26 70.52
N SER A 168 21.95 18.12 69.64
CA SER A 168 22.82 19.22 70.06
C SER A 168 22.11 20.23 70.99
N GLU A 169 20.82 20.50 70.78
CA GLU A 169 20.04 21.33 71.71
C GLU A 169 19.89 20.66 73.08
N VAL A 170 19.63 19.35 73.13
CA VAL A 170 19.56 18.57 74.38
C VAL A 170 20.91 18.58 75.10
N GLU A 171 22.01 18.30 74.40
CA GLU A 171 23.36 18.33 74.97
C GLU A 171 23.71 19.71 75.53
N ARG A 172 23.37 20.79 74.81
CA ARG A 172 23.55 22.15 75.29
C ARG A 172 22.75 22.42 76.57
N ARG A 173 21.47 22.03 76.59
CA ARG A 173 20.62 22.18 77.79
C ARG A 173 21.12 21.36 78.96
N GLU A 174 21.65 20.16 78.72
CA GLU A 174 22.28 19.36 79.76
C GLU A 174 23.55 20.01 80.31
N ALA A 175 24.39 20.58 79.44
CA ALA A 175 25.59 21.30 79.85
C ALA A 175 25.24 22.54 80.67
N GLU A 176 24.28 23.36 80.21
CA GLU A 176 23.76 24.53 80.94
C GLU A 176 23.18 24.13 82.31
N ALA A 177 22.45 23.00 82.40
CA ALA A 177 21.91 22.51 83.66
C ALA A 177 22.98 21.94 84.62
N LYS A 178 24.09 21.41 84.09
CA LYS A 178 25.22 20.89 84.87
C LYS A 178 26.16 22.00 85.35
N ALA A 179 26.27 23.11 84.62
CA ALA A 179 27.15 24.24 84.93
C ALA A 179 27.06 24.79 86.36
N PRO A 180 25.87 25.12 86.92
CA PRO A 180 25.79 25.61 88.30
C PRO A 180 26.20 24.54 89.30
N ARG A 181 25.95 23.26 89.00
CA ARG A 181 26.34 22.15 89.86
C ARG A 181 27.85 21.93 89.86
N THR A 182 28.52 22.16 88.73
CA THR A 182 29.99 22.13 88.66
C THR A 182 30.60 23.32 89.39
N GLU A 183 30.05 24.53 89.23
CA GLU A 183 30.48 25.71 89.99
C GLU A 183 30.32 25.50 91.50
N GLU A 184 29.19 24.95 91.96
CA GLU A 184 28.98 24.63 93.38
C GLU A 184 29.99 23.61 93.91
N ILE A 185 30.41 22.63 93.09
CA ILE A 185 31.43 21.65 93.47
C ILE A 185 32.81 22.28 93.55
N GLU A 186 33.16 23.16 92.59
CA GLU A 186 34.42 23.90 92.59
C GLU A 186 34.52 24.86 93.78
N ASP A 187 33.48 25.66 94.03
CA ASP A 187 33.37 26.53 95.20
C ASP A 187 33.48 25.76 96.52
N ALA A 188 32.91 24.56 96.60
CA ALA A 188 33.00 23.71 97.78
C ALA A 188 34.42 23.13 97.96
N ALA A 189 35.11 22.80 96.86
CA ALA A 189 36.49 22.34 96.89
C ALA A 189 37.46 23.45 97.34
N GLU A 190 37.29 24.67 96.82
CA GLU A 190 38.09 25.85 97.22
C GLU A 190 37.92 26.14 98.72
N LYS A 191 36.67 26.10 99.23
CA LYS A 191 36.41 26.26 100.68
C LYS A 191 37.05 25.18 101.55
N LEU A 192 37.16 23.95 101.04
CA LEU A 192 37.84 22.87 101.74
C LEU A 192 39.36 23.07 101.75
N GLU A 193 39.94 23.58 100.66
CA GLU A 193 41.35 23.93 100.57
C GLU A 193 41.71 25.10 101.51
N ASP A 194 40.92 26.19 101.49
CA ASP A 194 41.03 27.31 102.44
C ASP A 194 40.94 26.85 103.90
N ALA A 195 40.06 25.90 104.19
CA ALA A 195 39.91 25.35 105.53
C ALA A 195 41.11 24.48 105.93
N ALA A 196 41.71 23.74 104.99
CA ALA A 196 42.93 22.98 105.22
C ALA A 196 44.13 23.91 105.47
N GLU A 197 44.28 24.98 104.67
CA GLU A 197 45.35 25.98 104.88
C GLU A 197 45.22 26.67 106.24
N LYS A 198 44.01 27.06 106.64
CA LYS A 198 43.76 27.62 107.98
C LYS A 198 44.06 26.62 109.10
N ARG A 199 43.85 25.33 108.87
CA ARG A 199 44.23 24.29 109.85
C ARG A 199 45.74 24.13 109.93
N ASP A 200 46.44 24.11 108.81
CA ASP A 200 47.91 24.06 108.77
C ASP A 200 48.53 25.30 109.42
N ASP A 201 47.97 26.49 109.19
CA ASP A 201 48.41 27.73 109.84
C ASP A 201 48.11 27.73 111.34
N ALA A 202 46.97 27.18 111.77
CA ALA A 202 46.64 27.01 113.18
C ALA A 202 47.57 25.98 113.86
N GLU A 203 47.94 24.90 113.18
CA GLU A 203 48.93 23.93 113.65
C GLU A 203 50.32 24.58 113.75
N ARG A 204 50.76 25.36 112.75
CA ARG A 204 52.01 26.14 112.85
C ARG A 204 51.98 27.17 113.99
N LEU A 205 50.84 27.83 114.23
CA LEU A 205 50.68 28.75 115.36
C LEU A 205 50.69 28.01 116.70
N ALA A 206 50.11 26.81 116.76
CA ALA A 206 50.19 25.95 117.94
C ALA A 206 51.63 25.51 118.20
N ASP A 207 52.37 25.10 117.16
CA ASP A 207 53.79 24.74 117.24
C ASP A 207 54.66 25.93 117.67
N VAL A 208 54.39 27.15 117.16
CA VAL A 208 55.10 28.38 117.58
C VAL A 208 54.72 28.79 119.01
N ALA A 209 53.46 28.64 119.41
CA ALA A 209 53.02 28.92 120.77
C ALA A 209 53.62 27.92 121.77
N GLU A 210 53.74 26.65 121.39
CA GLU A 210 54.40 25.61 122.17
C GLU A 210 55.92 25.85 122.25
N ALA A 211 56.56 26.23 121.13
CA ALA A 211 57.97 26.63 121.11
C ALA A 211 58.29 27.89 121.93
N SER A 212 57.33 28.81 122.09
CA SER A 212 57.50 30.04 122.91
C SER A 212 57.28 29.85 124.41
N LYS A 213 56.73 28.71 124.83
CA LYS A 213 56.58 28.35 126.25
C LYS A 213 57.83 27.70 126.85
N ASP A 214 58.76 27.28 125.99
CA ASP A 214 60.04 26.67 126.36
C ASP A 214 61.24 27.65 126.29
N SER A 215 61.00 28.97 126.38
CA SER A 215 62.04 30.02 126.49
C SER A 215 61.80 30.99 127.63
#